data_AF-A0A396I4B1-F1
#
_entry.id   AF-A0A396I4B1-F1
#
_cell.length_a   1.000
_cell.length_b   1.000
_cell.length_c   1.000
_cell.angle_alpha   90.00
_cell.angle_beta   90.00
_cell.angle_gamma   90.00
#
_symmetry.space_group_name_H-M   'P 1'
#
loop_
_entity.id
_entity.type
_entity.pdbx_description
1 polymer ?
#
loop_
_entity_poly.entity_id
_entity_poly.type
_entity_poly.pdbx_seq_one_letter_code
_entity_poly.pdbx_strand_id
1 'polypeptide(L)'
;MGRSKSRKKKEFLVRRMELVKHFIRTNIEPEWMVLSLLPVLPPELRPIIQIDGGKLMSSDINELYRRVIYRNNTLIDLLTTNIIEGKEGRFRETLLGKRVDYSGRSVIVVGPSLSLHRCGLPREIAIELFQTFLIRGLIRKHFASNIGVAKSKIREKEPIVWEILQEVMRGIQYC
;
A
#
# COMPACT_ATOMS: atom_id res chain seq x y z
N MET A 1 13.00 16.05 -56.44
CA MET A 1 12.09 15.45 -55.43
C MET A 1 11.78 16.42 -54.26
N GLY A 2 11.11 17.57 -54.49
CA GLY A 2 10.88 18.59 -53.44
C GLY A 2 9.44 19.11 -53.25
N ARG A 3 8.49 18.75 -54.12
CA ARG A 3 7.15 19.39 -54.15
C ARG A 3 6.15 18.89 -53.10
N SER A 4 6.26 17.65 -52.61
CA SER A 4 5.28 17.05 -51.69
C SER A 4 5.37 17.57 -50.24
N LYS A 5 6.59 17.73 -49.69
CA LYS A 5 6.79 18.27 -48.32
C LYS A 5 6.35 19.74 -48.21
N SER A 6 6.62 20.55 -49.24
CA SER A 6 6.24 21.97 -49.27
C SER A 6 4.70 22.14 -49.27
N ARG A 7 3.98 21.28 -49.99
CA ARG A 7 2.51 21.30 -50.04
C ARG A 7 1.87 20.94 -48.70
N LYS A 8 2.37 19.90 -48.01
CA LYS A 8 1.90 19.52 -46.66
C LYS A 8 2.15 20.62 -45.63
N LYS A 9 3.31 21.28 -45.69
CA LYS A 9 3.65 22.41 -44.82
C LYS A 9 2.73 23.61 -45.05
N LYS A 10 2.42 23.91 -46.32
CA LYS A 10 1.46 24.96 -46.70
C LYS A 10 0.07 24.65 -46.16
N GLU A 11 -0.40 23.41 -46.33
CA GLU A 11 -1.73 22.98 -45.85
C GLU A 11 -1.86 23.07 -44.33
N PHE A 12 -0.84 22.66 -43.58
CA PHE A 12 -0.81 22.80 -42.13
C PHE A 12 -0.91 24.27 -41.66
N LEU A 13 -0.19 25.17 -42.33
CA LEU A 13 -0.24 26.60 -42.02
C LEU A 13 -1.60 27.21 -42.33
N VAL A 14 -2.23 26.82 -43.44
CA VAL A 14 -3.58 27.26 -43.80
C VAL A 14 -4.59 26.85 -42.70
N ARG A 15 -4.57 25.59 -42.25
CA ARG A 15 -5.46 25.11 -41.17
C ARG A 15 -5.26 25.87 -39.85
N ARG A 16 -4.01 26.20 -39.49
CA ARG A 16 -3.73 27.02 -38.29
C ARG A 16 -4.24 28.44 -38.44
N MET A 17 -4.03 29.07 -39.60
CA MET A 17 -4.57 30.40 -39.88
C MET A 17 -6.10 30.42 -39.85
N GLU A 18 -6.76 29.38 -40.35
CA GLU A 18 -8.22 29.25 -40.28
C GLU A 18 -8.70 29.18 -38.83
N LEU A 19 -8.04 28.38 -37.98
CA LEU A 19 -8.37 28.30 -36.55
C LEU A 19 -8.19 29.65 -35.84
N VAL A 20 -7.08 30.35 -36.09
CA VAL A 20 -6.82 31.68 -35.52
C VAL A 20 -7.87 32.69 -35.98
N LYS A 21 -8.24 32.68 -37.26
CA LYS A 21 -9.31 33.53 -37.79
C LYS A 21 -10.65 33.25 -37.12
N HIS A 22 -10.95 31.99 -36.81
CA HIS A 22 -12.17 31.65 -36.07
C HIS A 22 -12.16 32.26 -34.67
N PHE A 23 -11.08 32.10 -33.90
CA PHE A 23 -10.96 32.69 -32.56
C PHE A 23 -11.18 34.21 -32.57
N ILE A 24 -10.55 34.93 -33.51
CA ILE A 24 -10.69 36.38 -33.65
C ILE A 24 -12.14 36.77 -33.99
N ARG A 25 -12.79 36.05 -34.91
CA ARG A 25 -14.16 36.35 -35.34
C ARG A 25 -15.19 36.11 -34.24
N THR A 26 -15.00 35.05 -33.45
CA THR A 26 -15.95 34.65 -32.39
C THR A 26 -15.63 35.28 -31.04
N ASN A 27 -14.54 36.05 -30.92
CA ASN A 27 -14.04 36.60 -29.66
C ASN A 27 -13.87 35.51 -28.57
N ILE A 28 -13.36 34.34 -28.97
CA ILE A 28 -13.09 33.23 -28.06
C ILE A 28 -11.59 33.24 -27.74
N GLU A 29 -11.27 33.32 -26.45
CA GLU A 29 -9.90 33.22 -25.97
C GLU A 29 -9.43 31.75 -25.94
N PRO A 30 -8.26 31.42 -26.50
CA PRO A 30 -7.74 30.05 -26.49
C PRO A 30 -7.54 29.46 -25.09
N GLU A 31 -7.32 30.31 -24.09
CA GLU A 31 -7.16 29.91 -22.68
C GLU A 31 -8.41 29.18 -22.16
N TRP A 32 -9.59 29.47 -22.70
CA TRP A 32 -10.84 28.83 -22.29
C TRP A 32 -10.93 27.35 -22.69
N MET A 33 -10.03 26.88 -23.58
CA MET A 33 -9.90 25.46 -23.90
C MET A 33 -9.25 24.67 -22.75
N VAL A 34 -8.66 25.35 -21.76
CA VAL A 34 -8.04 24.73 -20.58
C VAL A 34 -8.94 24.94 -19.37
N LEU A 35 -9.49 23.85 -18.82
CA LEU A 35 -10.41 23.91 -17.69
C LEU A 35 -9.66 23.90 -16.35
N SER A 36 -9.80 24.98 -15.58
CA SER A 36 -9.35 25.03 -14.18
C SER A 36 -10.42 24.55 -13.20
N LEU A 37 -11.70 24.75 -13.56
CA LEU A 37 -12.87 24.31 -12.81
C LEU A 37 -13.74 23.47 -13.73
N LEU A 38 -13.97 22.21 -13.38
CA LEU A 38 -14.82 21.32 -14.15
C LEU A 38 -16.29 21.51 -13.73
N PRO A 39 -17.19 21.97 -14.61
CA PRO A 39 -18.61 22.08 -14.26
C PRO A 39 -19.20 20.69 -13.99
N VAL A 40 -19.96 20.59 -12.91
CA VAL A 40 -20.63 19.36 -12.46
C VAL A 40 -22.13 19.50 -12.73
N LEU A 41 -22.71 18.53 -13.45
CA LEU A 41 -24.14 18.56 -13.72
C LEU A 41 -24.96 18.43 -12.43
N PRO A 42 -26.12 19.13 -12.33
CA PRO A 42 -27.07 18.96 -11.24
C PRO A 42 -27.46 17.49 -11.01
N PRO A 43 -27.76 17.08 -9.76
CA PRO A 43 -28.10 15.70 -9.43
C PRO A 43 -29.30 15.13 -10.20
N GLU A 44 -30.26 15.99 -10.57
CA GLU A 44 -31.46 15.62 -11.32
C GLU A 44 -31.13 15.08 -12.71
N LEU A 45 -30.03 15.56 -13.30
CA LEU A 45 -29.52 15.11 -14.60
C LEU A 45 -28.56 13.92 -14.47
N ARG A 46 -28.29 13.46 -13.24
CA ARG A 46 -27.38 12.35 -12.95
C ARG A 46 -27.98 11.37 -11.92
N PRO A 47 -29.16 10.80 -12.21
CA PRO A 47 -29.84 9.93 -11.26
C PRO A 47 -29.01 8.69 -10.93
N ILE A 48 -29.08 8.27 -9.68
CA ILE A 48 -28.58 6.98 -9.21
C ILE A 48 -29.81 6.10 -9.04
N ILE A 49 -29.89 5.04 -9.83
CA ILE A 49 -31.06 4.16 -9.87
C ILE A 49 -30.77 2.96 -8.97
N GLN A 50 -31.58 2.76 -7.94
CA GLN A 50 -31.53 1.56 -7.13
C GLN A 50 -32.35 0.47 -7.83
N ILE A 51 -31.72 -0.67 -8.15
CA ILE A 51 -32.43 -1.84 -8.71
C ILE A 51 -32.81 -2.78 -7.56
N ASP A 52 -33.93 -3.50 -7.71
CA ASP A 52 -34.40 -4.52 -6.77
C ASP A 52 -33.26 -5.47 -6.34
N GLY A 53 -33.16 -5.69 -5.04
CA GLY A 53 -32.07 -6.45 -4.41
C GLY A 53 -30.90 -5.61 -3.86
N GLY A 54 -31.06 -4.29 -3.76
CA GLY A 54 -30.11 -3.41 -3.04
C GLY A 54 -28.87 -3.01 -3.85
N LYS A 55 -28.81 -3.32 -5.14
CA LYS A 55 -27.69 -2.96 -6.02
C LYS A 55 -27.94 -1.57 -6.62
N LEU A 56 -27.09 -0.62 -6.29
CA LEU A 56 -27.11 0.73 -6.87
C LEU A 56 -26.50 0.70 -8.27
N MET A 57 -27.27 1.09 -9.28
CA MET A 57 -26.78 1.38 -10.62
C MET A 57 -26.58 2.88 -10.75
N SER A 58 -25.31 3.27 -10.84
CA SER A 58 -24.92 4.64 -11.12
C SER A 58 -24.74 4.81 -12.62
N SER A 59 -25.16 5.94 -13.18
CA SER A 59 -24.82 6.31 -14.55
C SER A 59 -23.30 6.42 -14.75
N ASP A 60 -22.81 6.12 -15.96
CA ASP A 60 -21.37 6.17 -16.30
C ASP A 60 -20.73 7.53 -15.96
N ILE A 61 -21.50 8.62 -16.05
CA ILE A 61 -21.03 9.98 -15.74
C ILE A 61 -20.68 10.18 -14.25
N ASN A 62 -21.43 9.59 -13.33
CA ASN A 62 -21.15 9.68 -11.89
C ASN A 62 -19.86 8.93 -11.53
N GLU A 63 -19.61 7.82 -12.20
CA GLU A 63 -18.36 7.07 -12.08
C GLU A 63 -17.15 7.86 -12.62
N LEU A 64 -17.30 8.57 -13.74
CA LEU A 64 -16.26 9.45 -14.26
C LEU A 64 -15.94 10.61 -13.30
N TYR A 65 -16.96 11.29 -12.77
CA TYR A 65 -16.75 12.35 -11.77
C TYR A 65 -16.02 11.83 -10.53
N ARG A 66 -16.40 10.66 -10.02
CA ARG A 66 -15.74 10.02 -8.87
C ARG A 66 -14.25 9.82 -9.11
N ARG A 67 -13.86 9.34 -10.30
CA ARG A 67 -12.44 9.12 -10.65
C ARG A 67 -11.66 10.43 -10.73
N VAL A 68 -12.24 11.47 -11.32
CA VAL A 68 -11.60 12.79 -11.42
C VAL A 68 -11.39 13.40 -10.04
N ILE A 69 -12.43 13.40 -9.20
CA ILE A 69 -12.36 13.93 -7.83
C ILE A 69 -11.31 13.18 -7.01
N TYR A 70 -11.32 11.84 -7.08
CA TYR A 70 -10.36 11.02 -6.35
C TYR A 70 -8.91 11.35 -6.73
N ARG A 71 -8.61 11.47 -8.02
CA ARG A 71 -7.27 11.82 -8.48
C ARG A 71 -6.88 13.25 -8.09
N ASN A 72 -7.82 14.19 -8.18
CA ASN A 72 -7.57 15.57 -7.80
C ASN A 72 -7.24 15.70 -6.30
N ASN A 73 -8.00 15.03 -5.44
CA ASN A 73 -7.73 15.01 -4.01
C ASN A 73 -6.41 14.32 -3.68
N THR A 74 -6.12 13.18 -4.33
CA THR A 74 -4.82 12.50 -4.17
C THR A 74 -3.66 13.42 -4.56
N LEU A 75 -3.82 14.21 -5.64
CA LEU A 75 -2.81 15.16 -6.08
C LEU A 75 -2.64 16.32 -5.10
N ILE A 76 -3.73 16.84 -4.54
CA ILE A 76 -3.68 17.85 -3.46
C ILE A 76 -2.95 17.29 -2.24
N ASP A 77 -3.27 16.06 -1.84
CA ASP A 77 -2.61 15.39 -0.72
C ASP A 77 -1.09 15.28 -0.98
N LEU A 78 -0.69 14.84 -2.17
CA LEU A 78 0.73 14.75 -2.55
C LEU A 78 1.45 16.10 -2.60
N LEU A 79 0.76 17.16 -3.02
CA LEU A 79 1.33 18.51 -3.12
C LEU A 79 1.41 19.22 -1.77
N THR A 80 0.65 18.78 -0.77
CA THR A 80 0.71 19.34 0.58
C THR A 80 1.85 18.70 1.39
N THR A 81 2.81 19.52 1.79
CA THR A 81 4.09 19.16 2.45
C THR A 81 3.95 18.43 3.79
N ASN A 82 2.75 18.40 4.37
CA ASN A 82 2.44 17.68 5.62
C ASN A 82 2.61 16.16 5.52
N ILE A 83 2.70 15.60 4.31
CA ILE A 83 3.04 14.19 4.10
C ILE A 83 4.54 13.92 4.35
N ILE A 84 5.41 14.90 4.16
CA ILE A 84 6.87 14.75 4.26
C ILE A 84 7.38 15.26 5.61
N GLU A 85 6.79 16.34 6.13
CA GLU A 85 7.20 17.00 7.37
C GLU A 85 6.26 16.67 8.53
N GLY A 86 6.81 16.47 9.73
CA GLY A 86 6.05 16.17 10.95
C GLY A 86 6.44 14.85 11.63
N LYS A 87 5.93 14.61 12.85
CA LYS A 87 6.18 13.37 13.60
C LYS A 87 5.52 12.14 12.96
N GLU A 88 4.38 12.33 12.29
CA GLU A 88 3.64 11.30 11.53
C GLU A 88 3.90 11.40 10.01
N GLY A 89 4.88 12.21 9.59
CA GLY A 89 5.25 12.32 8.18
C GLY A 89 5.84 11.01 7.66
N ARG A 90 5.59 10.69 6.39
CA ARG A 90 6.05 9.46 5.72
C ARG A 90 7.56 9.25 5.83
N PHE A 91 8.35 10.32 5.92
CA PHE A 91 9.81 10.21 6.08
C PHE A 91 10.19 9.53 7.41
N ARG A 92 9.54 9.88 8.53
CA ARG A 92 9.85 9.25 9.82
C ARG A 92 9.24 7.86 9.95
N GLU A 93 7.98 7.69 9.54
CA GLU A 93 7.29 6.38 9.65
C GLU A 93 7.83 5.32 8.69
N THR A 94 8.28 5.72 7.50
CA THR A 94 8.70 4.77 6.47
C THR A 94 10.22 4.60 6.42
N LEU A 95 11.03 5.60 6.79
CA LEU A 95 12.49 5.52 6.64
C LEU A 95 13.26 5.48 7.97
N LEU A 96 12.72 6.04 9.07
CA LEU A 96 13.45 6.13 10.35
C LEU A 96 13.06 5.08 11.38
N GLY A 97 11.86 4.50 11.30
CA GLY A 97 11.44 3.44 12.22
C GLY A 97 10.30 2.60 11.67
N LYS A 98 10.64 1.42 11.14
CA LYS A 98 9.64 0.42 10.74
C LYS A 98 9.36 -0.54 11.87
N ARG A 99 8.13 -1.04 11.93
CA ARG A 99 7.81 -2.23 12.72
C ARG A 99 8.56 -3.41 12.13
N VAL A 100 9.15 -4.22 13.01
CA VAL A 100 9.94 -5.40 12.64
C VAL A 100 9.22 -6.66 13.09
N ASP A 101 9.19 -7.65 12.22
CA ASP A 101 8.73 -9.00 12.55
C ASP A 101 9.74 -9.67 13.50
N TYR A 102 9.32 -10.74 14.18
CA TYR A 102 10.14 -11.46 15.15
C TYR A 102 10.64 -10.58 16.30
N SER A 103 9.80 -9.67 16.79
CA SER A 103 10.07 -8.85 17.97
C SER A 103 9.05 -9.08 19.08
N GLY A 104 9.48 -8.93 20.33
CA GLY A 104 8.67 -9.13 21.52
C GLY A 104 9.00 -8.10 22.58
N ARG A 105 8.04 -7.83 23.48
CA ARG A 105 8.21 -6.86 24.58
C ARG A 105 7.67 -7.45 25.87
N SER A 106 8.40 -7.30 26.98
CA SER A 106 8.00 -7.79 28.29
C SER A 106 8.62 -6.95 29.41
N VAL A 107 8.14 -7.15 30.63
CA VAL A 107 8.69 -6.50 31.83
C VAL A 107 10.01 -7.19 32.22
N ILE A 108 11.00 -6.39 32.61
CA ILE A 108 12.30 -6.89 33.05
C ILE A 108 12.26 -7.14 34.56
N VAL A 109 12.71 -8.33 34.98
CA VAL A 109 12.82 -8.73 36.39
C VAL A 109 14.27 -9.14 36.68
N VAL A 110 14.75 -8.84 37.88
CA VAL A 110 16.12 -9.17 38.31
C VAL A 110 16.29 -10.69 38.43
N GLY A 111 17.29 -11.25 37.74
CA GLY A 111 17.65 -12.67 37.78
C GLY A 111 19.04 -12.88 38.38
N PRO A 112 19.19 -12.93 39.71
CA PRO A 112 20.50 -12.93 40.38
C PRO A 112 21.36 -14.18 40.09
N SER A 113 20.75 -15.28 39.63
CA SER A 113 21.44 -16.52 39.27
C SER A 113 21.95 -16.57 37.82
N LEU A 114 21.68 -15.54 37.02
CA LEU A 114 22.09 -15.47 35.62
C LEU A 114 23.48 -14.84 35.50
N SER A 115 24.36 -15.48 34.73
CA SER A 115 25.63 -14.87 34.32
C SER A 115 25.40 -13.66 33.40
N LEU A 116 26.38 -12.76 33.33
CA LEU A 116 26.31 -11.52 32.55
C LEU A 116 25.91 -11.72 31.06
N HIS A 117 26.34 -12.83 30.45
CA HIS A 117 26.08 -13.15 29.05
C HIS A 117 24.73 -13.86 28.82
N ARG A 118 23.88 -13.97 29.86
CA ARG A 118 22.60 -14.70 29.80
C ARG A 118 21.44 -13.79 30.16
N CYS A 119 20.30 -14.04 29.53
CA CYS A 119 19.02 -13.46 29.91
C CYS A 119 17.96 -14.55 30.04
N GLY A 120 16.96 -14.31 30.89
CA GLY A 120 15.77 -15.14 30.97
C GLY A 120 14.75 -14.66 29.94
N LEU A 121 14.24 -15.58 29.12
CA LEU A 121 13.16 -15.30 28.17
C LEU A 121 11.93 -16.14 28.55
N PRO A 122 10.74 -15.53 28.72
CA PRO A 122 9.51 -16.28 28.94
C PRO A 122 9.25 -17.27 27.80
N ARG A 123 8.82 -18.49 28.15
CA ARG A 123 8.61 -19.58 27.18
C ARG A 123 7.63 -19.19 26.08
N GLU A 124 6.54 -18.53 26.44
CA GLU A 124 5.50 -18.09 25.51
C GLU A 124 6.06 -17.14 24.45
N ILE A 125 6.87 -16.18 24.87
CA ILE A 125 7.51 -15.22 23.97
C ILE A 125 8.51 -15.94 23.05
N ALA A 126 9.28 -16.87 23.61
CA ALA A 126 10.22 -17.66 22.82
C ALA A 126 9.51 -18.49 21.73
N ILE A 127 8.37 -19.10 22.05
CA ILE A 127 7.59 -19.89 21.08
C ILE A 127 7.11 -19.03 19.90
N GLU A 128 6.60 -17.83 20.17
CA GLU A 128 6.15 -16.90 19.14
C GLU A 128 7.32 -16.37 18.29
N LEU A 129 8.40 -15.92 18.93
CA LEU A 129 9.57 -15.39 18.24
C LEU A 129 10.22 -16.42 17.30
N PHE A 130 10.25 -17.68 17.71
CA PHE A 130 10.93 -18.75 16.97
C PHE A 130 9.95 -19.68 16.23
N GLN A 131 8.69 -19.29 16.05
CA GLN A 131 7.64 -20.15 15.49
C GLN A 131 8.04 -20.76 14.13
N THR A 132 8.69 -20.00 13.26
CA THR A 132 9.19 -20.48 11.96
C THR A 132 10.21 -21.63 12.12
N PHE A 133 11.13 -21.51 13.08
CA PHE A 133 12.13 -22.53 13.36
C PHE A 133 11.52 -23.77 14.03
N LEU A 134 10.52 -23.57 14.90
CA LEU A 134 9.78 -24.68 15.53
C LEU A 134 9.01 -25.49 14.50
N ILE A 135 8.28 -24.84 13.59
CA ILE A 135 7.56 -25.51 12.50
C ILE A 135 8.55 -26.34 11.66
N ARG A 136 9.69 -25.75 11.28
CA ARG A 136 10.72 -26.45 10.51
C ARG A 136 11.29 -27.64 11.28
N GLY A 137 11.55 -27.50 12.57
CA GLY A 137 12.05 -28.56 13.43
C GLY A 137 11.07 -29.73 13.57
N LEU A 138 9.78 -29.43 13.79
CA LEU A 138 8.71 -30.42 13.92
C LEU A 138 8.56 -31.26 12.64
N ILE A 139 8.63 -30.61 11.48
CA ILE A 139 8.53 -31.31 10.18
C ILE A 139 9.78 -32.15 9.92
N ARG A 140 10.99 -31.59 10.14
CA ARG A 140 12.26 -32.27 9.88
C ARG A 140 12.43 -33.54 10.73
N LYS A 141 11.93 -33.53 11.96
CA LYS A 141 11.97 -34.67 12.87
C LYS A 141 10.75 -35.61 12.74
N HIS A 142 9.90 -35.40 11.74
CA HIS A 142 8.69 -36.19 11.49
C HIS A 142 7.64 -36.18 12.61
N PHE A 143 7.67 -35.18 13.50
CA PHE A 143 6.62 -34.97 14.51
C PHE A 143 5.41 -34.23 13.96
N ALA A 144 5.52 -33.60 12.79
CA ALA A 144 4.40 -33.03 12.05
C ALA A 144 4.50 -33.37 10.56
N SER A 145 3.38 -33.77 9.95
CA SER A 145 3.32 -34.10 8.52
C SER A 145 3.24 -32.88 7.62
N ASN A 146 2.74 -31.76 8.12
CA ASN A 146 2.60 -30.50 7.38
C ASN A 146 2.63 -29.28 8.33
N ILE A 147 2.69 -28.08 7.74
CA ILE A 147 2.74 -26.81 8.48
C ILE A 147 1.50 -26.61 9.36
N GLY A 148 0.32 -27.04 8.90
CA GLY A 148 -0.93 -26.90 9.65
C GLY A 148 -0.92 -27.72 10.94
N VAL A 149 -0.50 -28.99 10.86
CA VAL A 149 -0.34 -29.88 12.02
C VAL A 149 0.72 -29.32 12.97
N ALA A 150 1.86 -28.85 12.45
CA ALA A 150 2.90 -28.23 13.26
C ALA A 150 2.39 -27.01 14.04
N LYS A 151 1.61 -26.14 13.39
CA LYS A 151 0.98 -24.99 14.05
C LYS A 151 -0.03 -25.42 15.12
N SER A 152 -0.81 -26.48 14.90
CA SER A 152 -1.72 -27.01 15.93
C SER A 152 -0.96 -27.49 17.15
N LYS A 153 0.10 -28.29 16.95
CA LYS A 153 0.95 -28.79 18.04
C LYS A 153 1.59 -27.68 18.86
N ILE A 154 2.03 -26.59 18.20
CA ILE A 154 2.56 -25.40 18.86
C ILE A 154 1.48 -24.72 19.71
N ARG A 155 0.27 -24.53 19.17
CA ARG A 155 -0.87 -23.91 19.87
C ARG A 155 -1.32 -24.74 21.07
N GLU A 156 -1.30 -26.06 20.94
CA GLU A 156 -1.63 -27.01 22.01
C GLU A 156 -0.50 -27.16 23.05
N LYS A 157 0.64 -26.47 22.85
CA LYS A 157 1.82 -26.49 23.73
C LYS A 157 2.29 -27.91 24.07
N GLU A 158 2.31 -28.80 23.08
CA GLU A 158 2.77 -30.18 23.28
C GLU A 158 4.21 -30.21 23.84
N PRO A 159 4.55 -31.17 24.73
CA PRO A 159 5.87 -31.24 25.36
C PRO A 159 7.04 -31.25 24.35
N ILE A 160 6.84 -31.88 23.19
CA ILE A 160 7.84 -31.97 22.12
C ILE A 160 8.26 -30.60 21.58
N VAL A 161 7.36 -29.61 21.61
CA VAL A 161 7.65 -28.25 21.15
C VAL A 161 8.74 -27.61 22.00
N TRP A 162 8.76 -27.92 23.30
CA TRP A 162 9.78 -27.41 24.21
C TRP A 162 11.16 -27.99 23.93
N GLU A 163 11.24 -29.29 23.65
CA GLU A 163 12.51 -29.94 23.32
C GLU A 163 13.12 -29.35 22.05
N ILE A 164 12.29 -29.15 21.02
CA ILE A 164 12.72 -28.53 19.76
C ILE A 164 13.12 -27.07 20.00
N LEU A 165 12.39 -26.32 20.83
CA LEU A 165 12.76 -24.95 21.16
C LEU A 165 14.14 -24.86 21.83
N GLN A 166 14.42 -25.76 22.77
CA GLN A 166 15.74 -25.83 23.43
C GLN A 166 16.87 -26.14 22.45
N GLU A 167 16.64 -27.03 21.47
CA GLU A 167 17.61 -27.29 20.40
C GLU A 167 17.84 -26.06 19.51
N VAL A 168 16.76 -25.39 19.10
CA VAL A 168 16.85 -24.15 18.29
C VAL A 168 17.63 -23.06 19.04
N MET A 169 17.33 -22.85 20.33
CA MET A 169 18.01 -21.84 21.15
C MET A 169 19.49 -22.17 21.38
N ARG A 170 19.82 -23.45 21.58
CA ARG A 170 21.23 -23.88 21.66
C ARG A 170 21.97 -23.61 20.37
N GLY A 171 21.36 -23.90 19.21
CA GLY A 171 21.96 -23.66 17.90
C GLY A 171 22.34 -22.19 17.67
N ILE A 172 21.53 -21.24 18.16
CA ILE A 172 21.79 -19.80 18.03
C ILE A 172 22.95 -19.34 18.91
N GLN A 173 23.15 -19.97 20.07
CA GLN A 173 24.21 -19.59 21.02
C GLN A 173 25.63 -19.93 20.53
N TYR A 174 25.76 -20.79 19.50
CA TYR A 174 27.03 -21.19 18.89
C TYR A 174 27.27 -20.62 17.48
N CYS A 175 26.44 -19.66 17.04
CA CYS A 175 26.63 -18.94 15.77
C CYS A 175 27.27 -17.57 15.99
#